data_AF-A0A661K9V8-F1
#
_entry.id   AF-A0A661K9V8-F1
#
_cell.length_a   1.000
_cell.length_b   1.000
_cell.length_c   1.000
_cell.angle_alpha   90.00
_cell.angle_beta   90.00
_cell.angle_gamma   90.00
#
_symmetry.space_group_name_H-M   'P 1'
#
loop_
_entity.id
_entity.type
_entity.pdbx_description
1 polymer ?
#
loop_
_entity_poly.entity_id
_entity_poly.type
_entity_poly.pdbx_seq_one_letter_code
_entity_poly.pdbx_strand_id
1 'polypeptide(L)'
;SAKDYEKTPWARHVTIDNPNIRGLVQNLPRFIPCQPIPVVQIPGLSSKVVGFWGLWKITISAIDWKHTRIMPLFVSDDGRVFTPSARRIWDQFLSATPTILRHLDLEESAQAFEQFTCAAERSGKVIHDELLQIHREYIKKEREKILYAFTSQKKAIERIGLPQVRNYRLRQLAREKRRLLDDLDQRSKVVPEMVPIIIVRIEG
;
A
#
# COMPACT_ATOMS: atom_id res chain seq x y z
N SER A 1 3.52 -15.19 -32.38
CA SER A 1 3.40 -16.59 -32.82
C SER A 1 3.13 -17.44 -31.59
N ALA A 2 2.06 -18.23 -31.63
CA ALA A 2 1.39 -18.83 -30.47
C ALA A 2 1.89 -20.25 -30.15
N LYS A 3 3.19 -20.43 -29.92
CA LYS A 3 3.77 -21.73 -29.56
C LYS A 3 4.96 -21.54 -28.62
N ASP A 4 4.68 -21.56 -27.32
CA ASP A 4 5.57 -22.03 -26.23
C ASP A 4 4.85 -21.88 -24.87
N TYR A 5 3.59 -22.32 -24.79
CA TYR A 5 2.75 -22.20 -23.58
C TYR A 5 2.64 -23.50 -22.75
N GLU A 6 3.51 -24.49 -22.96
CA GLU A 6 3.27 -25.85 -22.43
C GLU A 6 4.37 -26.48 -21.57
N LYS A 7 5.31 -25.73 -20.97
CA LYS A 7 6.41 -26.38 -20.22
C LYS A 7 6.55 -26.13 -18.71
N THR A 8 5.64 -25.43 -18.04
CA THR A 8 5.63 -25.39 -16.55
C THR A 8 4.24 -25.07 -15.97
N PRO A 9 3.41 -26.06 -15.62
CA PRO A 9 2.06 -25.85 -15.08
C PRO A 9 2.03 -25.34 -13.62
N TRP A 10 3.20 -25.20 -12.97
CA TRP A 10 3.34 -24.69 -11.60
C TRP A 10 3.98 -23.30 -11.52
N ALA A 11 4.28 -22.66 -12.66
CA ALA A 11 4.69 -21.26 -12.70
C ALA A 11 3.46 -20.38 -12.41
N ARG A 12 3.00 -20.39 -11.15
CA ARG A 12 2.07 -19.38 -10.65
C ARG A 12 2.77 -18.04 -10.81
N HIS A 13 2.31 -17.23 -11.75
CA HIS A 13 2.74 -15.84 -11.85
C HIS A 13 2.55 -15.20 -10.48
N VAL A 14 3.67 -14.89 -9.83
CA VAL A 14 3.73 -14.34 -8.48
C VAL A 14 3.39 -12.86 -8.60
N THR A 15 2.11 -12.54 -8.75
CA THR A 15 1.61 -11.17 -8.68
C THR A 15 1.70 -10.69 -7.23
N ILE A 16 2.05 -9.42 -7.04
CA ILE A 16 2.20 -8.72 -5.75
C ILE A 16 0.97 -8.90 -4.83
N ASP A 17 -0.19 -9.22 -5.40
CA ASP A 17 -1.44 -9.48 -4.68
C ASP A 17 -1.54 -10.86 -4.02
N ASN A 18 -0.55 -11.75 -4.18
CA ASN A 18 -0.56 -13.08 -3.58
C ASN A 18 -0.43 -13.01 -2.04
N PRO A 19 -1.31 -13.68 -1.27
CA PRO A 19 -1.30 -13.64 0.19
C PRO A 19 0.02 -14.09 0.84
N ASN A 20 0.80 -14.96 0.20
CA ASN A 20 2.12 -15.37 0.70
C ASN A 20 3.19 -14.26 0.59
N ILE A 21 3.05 -13.36 -0.39
CA ILE A 21 3.92 -12.18 -0.54
C ILE A 21 3.53 -11.10 0.47
N ARG A 22 2.25 -11.02 0.86
CA ARG A 22 1.74 -10.02 1.81
C ARG A 22 2.45 -10.09 3.17
N GLY A 23 2.76 -11.30 3.65
CA GLY A 23 3.53 -11.51 4.89
C GLY A 23 4.97 -11.00 4.81
N LEU A 24 5.61 -11.13 3.64
CA LEU A 24 6.95 -10.59 3.40
C LEU A 24 6.92 -9.06 3.27
N VAL A 25 5.91 -8.51 2.57
CA VAL A 25 5.72 -7.06 2.39
C VAL A 25 5.60 -6.31 3.73
N GLN A 26 4.99 -6.94 4.74
CA GLN A 26 4.86 -6.34 6.07
C GLN A 26 6.22 -6.16 6.78
N ASN A 27 7.21 -7.01 6.47
CA ASN A 27 8.52 -7.05 7.16
C ASN A 27 9.71 -6.71 6.25
N LEU A 28 9.48 -6.20 5.04
CA LEU A 28 10.58 -5.78 4.15
C LEU A 28 11.43 -4.70 4.83
N PRO A 29 12.77 -4.87 4.86
CA PRO A 29 13.69 -3.85 5.36
C PRO A 29 13.49 -2.56 4.57
N ARG A 30 13.59 -1.43 5.27
CA ARG A 30 13.49 -0.09 4.68
C ARG A 30 14.83 0.31 4.08
N PHE A 31 14.82 0.91 2.91
CA PHE A 31 15.97 1.62 2.38
C PHE A 31 16.17 2.90 3.20
N ILE A 32 17.39 3.15 3.66
CA ILE A 32 17.74 4.27 4.54
C ILE A 32 18.41 5.36 3.70
N PRO A 33 18.15 6.65 3.96
CA PRO A 33 18.93 7.74 3.38
C PRO A 33 20.44 7.47 3.54
N CYS A 34 21.24 7.79 2.53
CA CYS A 34 22.70 7.57 2.48
C CYS A 34 23.17 6.11 2.31
N GLN A 35 22.26 5.16 2.09
CA GLN A 35 22.68 3.84 1.58
C GLN A 35 23.15 3.99 0.13
N PRO A 36 24.34 3.47 -0.24
CA PRO A 36 24.86 3.60 -1.59
C PRO A 36 23.93 2.92 -2.60
N ILE A 37 23.46 3.67 -3.60
CA ILE A 37 22.56 3.15 -4.62
C ILE A 37 23.37 2.34 -5.63
N PRO A 38 23.08 1.03 -5.82
CA PRO A 38 23.78 0.24 -6.81
C PRO A 38 23.36 0.64 -8.22
N VAL A 39 24.35 0.70 -9.11
CA VAL A 39 24.16 0.85 -10.54
C VAL A 39 24.19 -0.54 -11.14
N VAL A 40 23.09 -0.92 -11.80
CA VAL A 40 22.88 -2.27 -12.29
C VAL A 40 22.57 -2.28 -13.78
N GLN A 41 23.05 -3.32 -14.44
CA GLN A 41 22.60 -3.70 -15.77
C GLN A 41 21.78 -4.97 -15.67
N ILE A 42 20.61 -4.97 -16.30
CA ILE A 42 19.69 -6.10 -16.27
C ILE A 42 19.67 -6.75 -17.66
N PRO A 43 20.08 -8.02 -17.79
CA PRO A 43 20.02 -8.73 -19.06
C PRO A 43 18.59 -8.70 -19.63
N GLY A 44 18.44 -8.39 -20.92
CA GLY A 44 17.14 -8.35 -21.60
C GLY A 44 16.39 -7.01 -21.50
N LEU A 45 16.93 -6.02 -20.78
CA LEU A 45 16.47 -4.64 -20.85
C LEU A 45 17.08 -3.94 -22.08
N SER A 46 16.37 -2.96 -22.66
CA SER A 46 16.92 -2.17 -23.77
C SER A 46 17.95 -1.17 -23.26
N SER A 47 19.03 -0.96 -24.02
CA SER A 47 20.05 0.06 -23.76
C SER A 47 19.51 1.50 -23.64
N LYS A 48 18.26 1.74 -24.08
CA LYS A 48 17.58 3.03 -23.96
C LYS A 48 16.94 3.26 -22.58
N VAL A 49 16.84 2.23 -21.74
CA VAL A 49 16.23 2.32 -20.41
C VAL A 49 17.32 2.71 -19.42
N VAL A 50 17.49 4.01 -19.23
CA VAL A 50 18.47 4.60 -18.32
C VAL A 50 17.74 5.49 -17.32
N GLY A 51 17.99 5.30 -16.03
CA GLY A 51 17.34 6.06 -14.96
C GLY A 51 17.30 5.33 -13.62
N PHE A 52 16.51 5.85 -12.70
CA PHE A 52 16.30 5.26 -11.38
C PHE A 52 15.04 4.40 -11.35
N TRP A 53 15.16 3.24 -10.73
CA TRP A 53 14.05 2.35 -10.44
C TRP A 53 13.99 2.02 -8.96
N GLY A 54 12.79 1.80 -8.45
CA GLY A 54 12.62 1.35 -7.08
C GLY A 54 11.23 0.85 -6.76
N LEU A 55 11.13 0.15 -5.64
CA LEU A 55 9.86 -0.30 -5.07
C LEU A 55 9.54 0.51 -3.84
N TRP A 56 8.31 1.01 -3.81
CA TRP A 56 7.78 1.79 -2.71
C TRP A 56 6.66 1.05 -2.03
N LYS A 57 6.67 1.03 -0.70
CA LYS A 57 5.60 0.52 0.14
C LYS A 57 4.77 1.70 0.63
N ILE A 58 3.52 1.78 0.19
CA ILE A 58 2.55 2.77 0.66
C ILE A 58 1.58 2.06 1.58
N THR A 59 1.42 2.53 2.80
CA THR A 59 0.59 1.91 3.83
C THR A 59 -0.34 2.96 4.44
N ILE A 60 -1.60 2.57 4.64
CA ILE A 60 -2.54 3.28 5.51
C ILE A 60 -2.87 2.37 6.68
N SER A 61 -2.57 2.85 7.89
CA SER A 61 -2.82 2.15 9.14
C SER A 61 -3.82 2.92 10.00
N ALA A 62 -4.73 2.19 10.63
CA ALA A 62 -5.67 2.65 11.63
C ALA A 62 -5.82 1.55 12.71
N ILE A 63 -6.55 1.82 13.78
CA ILE A 63 -6.79 0.82 14.84
C ILE A 63 -7.48 -0.40 14.22
N ASP A 64 -6.87 -1.59 14.37
CA ASP A 64 -7.31 -2.87 13.81
C ASP A 64 -7.48 -2.90 12.28
N TRP A 65 -6.91 -1.93 11.55
CA TRP A 65 -7.02 -1.83 10.10
C TRP A 65 -5.68 -1.44 9.47
N LYS A 66 -5.19 -2.26 8.52
CA LYS A 66 -3.96 -1.96 7.80
C LYS A 66 -4.08 -2.39 6.36
N HIS A 67 -3.83 -1.46 5.44
CA HIS A 67 -3.74 -1.75 4.01
C HIS A 67 -2.41 -1.25 3.47
N THR A 68 -1.72 -2.12 2.75
CA THR A 68 -0.41 -1.85 2.17
C THR A 68 -0.46 -2.15 0.68
N ARG A 69 0.14 -1.26 -0.13
CA ARG A 69 0.34 -1.45 -1.56
C ARG A 69 1.80 -1.23 -1.93
N ILE A 70 2.30 -2.08 -2.83
CA ILE A 70 3.61 -1.89 -3.44
C ILE A 70 3.46 -1.16 -4.77
N MET A 71 4.29 -0.16 -4.97
CA MET A 71 4.34 0.65 -6.18
C MET A 71 5.74 0.56 -6.80
N PRO A 72 5.90 -0.08 -7.96
CA PRO A 72 7.12 0.08 -8.75
C PRO A 72 7.12 1.46 -9.39
N LEU A 73 8.27 2.13 -9.35
CA LEU A 73 8.49 3.44 -9.95
C LEU A 73 9.76 3.41 -10.79
N PHE A 74 9.69 4.01 -11.98
CA PHE A 74 10.85 4.28 -12.83
C PHE A 74 10.84 5.75 -13.21
N VAL A 75 11.98 6.41 -13.01
CA VAL A 75 12.22 7.81 -13.34
C VAL A 75 13.46 7.84 -14.22
N SER A 76 13.33 8.31 -15.46
CA SER A 76 14.47 8.53 -16.35
C SER A 76 15.32 9.71 -15.90
N ASP A 77 16.54 9.83 -16.43
CA ASP A 77 17.45 10.94 -16.10
C ASP A 77 16.89 12.32 -16.49
N ASP A 78 15.92 12.40 -17.41
CA ASP A 78 15.19 13.65 -17.74
C ASP A 78 14.02 13.95 -16.78
N GLY A 79 13.85 13.15 -15.72
CA GLY A 79 12.84 13.32 -14.67
C GLY A 79 11.44 12.80 -15.02
N ARG A 80 11.26 12.11 -16.15
CA ARG A 80 9.96 11.56 -16.56
C ARG A 80 9.67 10.24 -15.87
N VAL A 81 8.42 10.09 -15.41
CA VAL A 81 7.93 8.85 -14.78
C VAL A 81 7.35 7.93 -15.85
N PHE A 82 7.81 6.67 -15.90
CA PHE A 82 7.26 5.66 -16.81
C PHE A 82 6.76 4.42 -16.06
N THR A 83 5.47 4.44 -15.69
CA THR A 83 4.82 3.33 -14.97
C THR A 83 4.89 1.98 -15.70
N PRO A 84 4.66 1.87 -17.03
CA PRO A 84 4.77 0.58 -17.73
C PRO A 84 6.20 0.00 -17.69
N SER A 85 7.21 0.87 -17.83
CA SER A 85 8.61 0.50 -17.74
C SER A 85 8.97 0.00 -16.35
N ALA A 86 8.46 0.65 -15.30
CA ALA A 86 8.68 0.25 -13.92
C ALA A 86 8.23 -1.19 -13.64
N ARG A 87 7.08 -1.60 -14.18
CA ARG A 87 6.57 -2.97 -14.04
C ARG A 87 7.38 -3.98 -14.86
N ARG A 88 7.75 -3.62 -16.09
CA ARG A 88 8.61 -4.47 -16.93
C ARG A 88 9.96 -4.73 -16.28
N ILE A 89 10.57 -3.70 -15.69
CA ILE A 89 11.84 -3.82 -14.95
C ILE A 89 11.66 -4.79 -13.77
N TRP A 90 10.56 -4.67 -13.02
CA TRP A 90 10.24 -5.60 -11.93
C TRP A 90 10.16 -7.05 -12.41
N ASP A 91 9.41 -7.30 -13.48
CA ASP A 91 9.27 -8.63 -14.05
C ASP A 91 10.63 -9.19 -14.52
N GLN A 92 11.52 -8.30 -15.00
CA GLN A 92 12.87 -8.68 -15.39
C GLN A 92 13.77 -9.02 -14.19
N PHE A 93 13.68 -8.29 -13.07
CA PHE A 93 14.39 -8.64 -11.82
C PHE A 93 13.99 -10.01 -11.28
N LEU A 94 12.75 -10.44 -11.51
CA LEU A 94 12.28 -11.78 -11.13
C LEU A 94 12.79 -12.89 -12.07
N SER A 95 13.23 -12.53 -13.27
CA SER A 95 13.59 -13.49 -14.34
C SER A 95 15.09 -13.59 -14.59
N ALA A 96 15.84 -12.53 -14.29
CA ALA A 96 17.27 -12.41 -14.57
C ALA A 96 18.01 -11.85 -13.35
N THR A 97 19.24 -12.34 -13.15
CA THR A 97 20.12 -11.77 -12.12
C THR A 97 20.76 -10.49 -12.66
N PRO A 98 20.59 -9.35 -11.99
CA PRO A 98 21.23 -8.09 -12.37
C PRO A 98 22.74 -8.15 -12.14
N THR A 99 23.52 -7.55 -13.03
CA THR A 99 24.95 -7.33 -12.82
C THR A 99 25.13 -5.97 -12.16
N ILE A 100 25.77 -5.94 -10.98
CA ILE A 100 26.13 -4.70 -10.31
C ILE A 100 27.41 -4.17 -10.97
N LEU A 101 27.32 -3.01 -11.60
CA LEU A 101 28.44 -2.36 -12.28
C LEU A 101 29.30 -1.58 -11.28
N ARG A 102 28.64 -0.78 -10.44
CA ARG A 102 29.25 0.07 -9.42
C ARG A 102 28.20 0.49 -8.39
N HIS A 103 28.62 1.26 -7.39
CA HIS A 103 27.72 1.98 -6.51
C HIS A 103 27.89 3.47 -6.74
N LEU A 104 26.81 4.24 -6.61
CA LEU A 104 26.89 5.69 -6.54
C LEU A 104 27.64 6.09 -5.26
N ASP A 105 28.31 7.24 -5.30
CA ASP A 105 28.91 7.79 -4.09
C ASP A 105 27.83 8.28 -3.10
N LEU A 106 28.27 8.74 -1.93
CA LEU A 106 27.36 9.13 -0.85
C LEU A 106 26.49 10.35 -1.23
N GLU A 107 27.08 11.33 -1.92
CA GLU A 107 26.44 12.60 -2.26
C GLU A 107 25.49 12.43 -3.44
N GLU A 108 25.92 11.72 -4.48
CA GLU A 108 25.10 11.29 -5.61
C GLU A 108 23.92 10.43 -5.13
N SER A 109 24.15 9.50 -4.20
CA SER A 109 23.10 8.66 -3.64
C SER A 109 22.07 9.48 -2.86
N ALA A 110 22.51 10.46 -2.08
CA ALA A 110 21.61 11.34 -1.32
C ALA A 110 20.75 12.20 -2.24
N GLN A 111 21.36 12.84 -3.24
CA GLN A 111 20.64 13.66 -4.21
C GLN A 111 19.64 12.83 -5.05
N ALA A 112 20.07 11.66 -5.53
CA ALA A 112 19.21 10.75 -6.28
C ALA A 112 18.04 10.25 -5.41
N PHE A 113 18.29 9.95 -4.14
CA PHE A 113 17.25 9.54 -3.20
C PHE A 113 16.20 10.62 -3.01
N GLU A 114 16.59 11.87 -2.81
CA GLU A 114 15.65 12.99 -2.65
C GLU A 114 14.79 13.20 -3.91
N GLN A 115 15.42 13.28 -5.08
CA GLN A 115 14.70 13.46 -6.35
C GLN A 115 13.73 12.31 -6.63
N PHE A 116 14.17 11.08 -6.40
CA PHE A 116 13.35 9.89 -6.59
C PHE A 116 12.20 9.83 -5.57
N THR A 117 12.42 10.28 -4.33
CA THR A 117 11.38 10.40 -3.31
C THR A 117 10.32 11.41 -3.73
N CYS A 118 10.69 12.60 -4.21
CA CYS A 118 9.74 13.58 -4.71
C CYS A 118 8.88 13.05 -5.87
N ALA A 119 9.49 12.29 -6.79
CA ALA A 119 8.75 11.65 -7.87
C ALA A 119 7.79 10.58 -7.33
N ALA A 120 8.24 9.81 -6.34
CA ALA A 120 7.45 8.77 -5.71
C ALA A 120 6.26 9.33 -4.95
N GLU A 121 6.40 10.42 -4.20
CA GLU A 121 5.29 11.06 -3.49
C GLU A 121 4.20 11.54 -4.47
N ARG A 122 4.61 12.13 -5.60
CA ARG A 122 3.67 12.57 -6.65
C ARG A 122 2.90 11.39 -7.24
N SER A 123 3.60 10.32 -7.62
CA SER A 123 2.97 9.11 -8.18
C SER A 123 2.15 8.34 -7.15
N GLY A 124 2.63 8.30 -5.91
CA GLY A 124 2.02 7.58 -4.78
C GLY A 124 0.75 8.21 -4.26
N LYS A 125 0.52 9.51 -4.53
CA LYS A 125 -0.70 10.22 -4.13
C LYS A 125 -1.98 9.53 -4.60
N VAL A 126 -2.02 9.02 -5.84
CA VAL A 126 -3.19 8.32 -6.37
C VAL A 126 -3.48 7.06 -5.55
N ILE A 127 -2.45 6.26 -5.25
CA ILE A 127 -2.56 5.05 -4.45
C ILE A 127 -2.98 5.38 -3.02
N HIS A 128 -2.39 6.43 -2.42
CA HIS A 128 -2.77 6.91 -1.11
C HIS A 128 -4.26 7.26 -1.06
N ASP A 129 -4.74 8.06 -2.02
CA ASP A 129 -6.13 8.52 -2.05
C ASP A 129 -7.10 7.35 -2.25
N GLU A 130 -6.75 6.36 -3.08
CA GLU A 130 -7.50 5.11 -3.22
C GLU A 130 -7.60 4.33 -1.90
N LEU A 131 -6.46 4.10 -1.22
CA LEU A 131 -6.44 3.38 0.06
C LEU A 131 -7.24 4.12 1.13
N LEU A 132 -7.18 5.45 1.13
CA LEU A 132 -7.91 6.29 2.07
C LEU A 132 -9.42 6.20 1.83
N GLN A 133 -9.81 6.20 0.55
CA GLN A 133 -11.21 6.06 0.16
C GLN A 133 -11.78 4.71 0.58
N ILE A 134 -11.04 3.61 0.39
CA ILE A 134 -11.43 2.27 0.85
C ILE A 134 -11.69 2.27 2.36
N HIS A 135 -10.79 2.86 3.14
CA HIS A 135 -10.96 2.93 4.60
C HIS A 135 -12.18 3.78 5.00
N ARG A 136 -12.38 4.95 4.37
CA ARG A 136 -13.55 5.80 4.62
C ARG A 136 -14.86 5.09 4.33
N GLU A 137 -14.93 4.35 3.24
CA GLU A 137 -16.12 3.55 2.89
C GLU A 137 -16.37 2.42 3.90
N TYR A 138 -15.31 1.77 4.37
CA TYR A 138 -15.41 0.77 5.43
C TYR A 138 -16.00 1.37 6.72
N ILE A 139 -15.43 2.47 7.20
CA ILE A 139 -15.92 3.15 8.41
C ILE A 139 -17.36 3.63 8.24
N LYS A 140 -17.72 4.17 7.07
CA LYS A 140 -19.09 4.58 6.76
C LYS A 140 -20.07 3.41 6.87
N LYS A 141 -19.76 2.27 6.25
CA LYS A 141 -20.61 1.07 6.31
C LYS A 141 -20.75 0.54 7.73
N GLU A 142 -19.67 0.51 8.51
CA GLU A 142 -19.73 0.09 9.91
C GLU A 142 -20.59 1.02 10.76
N ARG A 143 -20.50 2.34 10.54
CA ARG A 143 -21.36 3.33 11.20
C ARG A 143 -22.84 3.10 10.88
N GLU A 144 -23.17 2.89 9.60
CA GLU A 144 -24.53 2.63 9.16
C GLU A 144 -25.11 1.36 9.80
N LYS A 145 -24.33 0.27 9.87
CA LYS A 145 -24.73 -0.98 10.54
C LYS A 145 -25.01 -0.77 12.02
N ILE A 146 -24.13 -0.08 12.74
CA ILE A 146 -24.32 0.26 14.16
C ILE A 146 -25.63 1.03 14.31
N LEU A 147 -25.81 2.12 13.57
CA LEU A 147 -27.01 2.96 13.67
C LEU A 147 -28.30 2.19 13.36
N TYR A 148 -28.28 1.31 12.37
CA TYR A 148 -29.41 0.46 12.02
C TYR A 148 -29.75 -0.52 13.15
N ALA A 149 -28.76 -1.24 13.69
CA ALA A 149 -28.94 -2.19 14.78
C ALA A 149 -29.55 -1.51 16.02
N PHE A 150 -29.02 -0.36 16.42
CA PHE A 150 -29.53 0.41 17.56
C PHE A 150 -30.94 0.95 17.33
N THR A 151 -31.28 1.34 16.10
CA THR A 151 -32.64 1.80 15.76
C THR A 151 -33.64 0.65 15.91
N SER A 152 -33.28 -0.54 15.44
CA SER A 152 -34.11 -1.75 15.58
C SER A 152 -34.27 -2.17 17.04
N GLN A 153 -33.19 -2.17 17.82
CA GLN A 153 -33.23 -2.48 19.25
C GLN A 153 -34.07 -1.47 20.05
N LYS A 154 -33.95 -0.16 19.74
CA LYS A 154 -34.77 0.88 20.36
C LYS A 154 -36.27 0.61 20.16
N LYS A 155 -36.68 0.33 18.91
CA LYS A 155 -38.08 0.00 18.58
C LYS A 155 -38.60 -1.22 19.35
N ALA A 156 -37.75 -2.24 19.54
CA ALA A 156 -38.12 -3.43 20.29
C ALA A 156 -38.33 -3.14 21.78
N ILE A 157 -37.44 -2.35 22.39
CA ILE A 157 -37.55 -1.93 23.80
C ILE A 157 -38.79 -1.05 24.02
N GLU A 158 -39.16 -0.22 23.04
CA GLU A 158 -40.30 0.69 23.16
C GLU A 158 -41.66 -0.01 23.22
N ARG A 159 -41.75 -1.23 22.67
CA ARG A 159 -43.01 -1.99 22.54
C ARG A 159 -43.44 -2.75 23.79
N ILE A 160 -42.54 -3.06 24.72
CA ILE A 160 -42.81 -4.03 25.81
C ILE A 160 -42.24 -3.53 27.14
N GLY A 161 -43.05 -3.58 28.21
CA GLY A 161 -42.61 -3.45 29.60
C GLY A 161 -43.09 -2.18 30.31
N LEU A 162 -42.94 -2.18 31.64
CA LEU A 162 -43.27 -1.04 32.50
C LEU A 162 -42.43 0.20 32.13
N PRO A 163 -42.99 1.43 32.23
CA PRO A 163 -42.28 2.66 31.84
C PRO A 163 -40.89 2.83 32.47
N GLN A 164 -40.74 2.45 33.75
CA GLN A 164 -39.48 2.55 34.48
C GLN A 164 -38.39 1.61 33.91
N VAL A 165 -38.76 0.36 33.61
CA VAL A 165 -37.83 -0.64 33.04
C VAL A 165 -37.43 -0.25 31.62
N ARG A 166 -38.39 0.23 30.82
CA ARG A 166 -38.15 0.75 29.46
C ARG A 166 -37.15 1.90 29.47
N ASN A 167 -37.37 2.91 30.33
CA ASN A 167 -36.50 4.07 30.43
C ASN A 167 -35.08 3.69 30.88
N TYR A 168 -34.95 2.72 31.78
CA TYR A 168 -33.64 2.18 32.16
C TYR A 168 -32.92 1.52 30.98
N ARG A 169 -33.60 0.63 30.24
CA ARG A 169 -33.03 -0.06 29.07
C ARG A 169 -32.65 0.91 27.95
N LEU A 170 -33.47 1.93 27.69
CA LEU A 170 -33.15 2.97 26.70
C LEU A 170 -31.91 3.77 27.07
N ARG A 171 -31.73 4.11 28.35
CA ARG A 171 -30.51 4.79 28.83
C ARG A 171 -29.27 3.91 28.68
N GLN A 172 -29.37 2.63 29.00
CA GLN A 172 -28.28 1.67 28.81
C GLN A 172 -27.90 1.57 27.33
N LEU A 173 -28.90 1.38 26.46
CA LEU A 173 -28.71 1.31 25.01
C LEU A 173 -28.04 2.57 24.44
N ALA A 174 -28.43 3.76 24.92
CA ALA A 174 -27.82 5.02 24.49
C ALA A 174 -26.34 5.14 24.91
N ARG A 175 -25.98 4.66 26.11
CA ARG A 175 -24.59 4.62 26.58
C ARG A 175 -23.73 3.68 25.73
N GLU A 176 -24.24 2.49 25.43
CA GLU A 176 -23.56 1.51 24.59
C GLU A 176 -23.36 2.04 23.17
N LYS A 177 -24.41 2.63 22.57
CA LYS A 177 -24.31 3.29 21.26
C LYS A 177 -23.21 4.33 21.24
N ARG A 178 -23.16 5.20 22.26
CA ARG A 178 -22.16 6.25 22.35
C ARG A 178 -20.76 5.66 22.41
N ARG A 179 -20.53 4.67 23.28
CA ARG A 179 -19.24 3.97 23.38
C ARG A 179 -18.79 3.39 22.04
N LEU A 180 -19.67 2.68 21.34
CA LEU A 180 -19.33 2.07 20.05
C LEU A 180 -19.06 3.09 18.94
N LEU A 181 -19.76 4.22 18.94
CA LEU A 181 -19.48 5.31 18.00
C LEU A 181 -18.17 6.02 18.33
N ASP A 182 -17.86 6.24 19.61
CA ASP A 182 -16.59 6.82 20.05
C ASP A 182 -15.42 5.89 19.65
N ASP A 183 -15.56 4.57 19.84
CA ASP A 183 -14.59 3.57 19.40
C ASP A 183 -14.41 3.57 17.86
N LEU A 184 -15.51 3.69 17.10
CA LEU A 184 -15.46 3.79 15.64
C LEU A 184 -14.77 5.07 15.16
N ASP A 185 -15.00 6.19 15.86
CA ASP A 185 -14.35 7.47 15.54
C ASP A 185 -12.84 7.37 15.79
N GLN A 186 -12.37 6.64 16.81
CA GLN A 186 -10.93 6.37 16.95
C GLN A 186 -10.40 5.51 15.80
N ARG A 187 -11.13 4.48 15.38
CA ARG A 187 -10.77 3.63 14.23
C ARG A 187 -10.77 4.36 12.89
N SER A 188 -11.45 5.50 12.79
CA SER A 188 -11.46 6.33 11.57
C SER A 188 -10.17 7.13 11.35
N LYS A 189 -9.34 7.27 12.40
CA LYS A 189 -8.09 8.01 12.34
C LYS A 189 -7.03 7.15 11.67
N VAL A 190 -6.49 7.66 10.56
CA VAL A 190 -5.48 7.00 9.76
C VAL A 190 -4.11 7.64 9.90
N VAL A 191 -3.07 6.82 9.79
CA VAL A 191 -1.67 7.23 9.68
C VAL A 191 -1.14 6.71 8.33
N PRO A 192 -0.81 7.59 7.38
CA PRO A 192 -0.18 7.20 6.14
C PRO A 192 1.33 7.03 6.32
N GLU A 193 1.90 6.02 5.67
CA GLU A 193 3.33 5.74 5.63
C GLU A 193 3.75 5.44 4.20
N MET A 194 4.88 5.99 3.77
CA MET A 194 5.50 5.70 2.48
C MET A 194 6.98 5.41 2.69
N VAL A 195 7.42 4.23 2.28
CA VAL A 195 8.77 3.73 2.57
C VAL A 195 9.38 3.11 1.30
N PRO A 196 10.60 3.51 0.90
CA PRO A 196 11.33 2.82 -0.16
C PRO A 196 11.83 1.46 0.35
N ILE A 197 11.60 0.41 -0.44
CA ILE A 197 12.10 -0.95 -0.17
C ILE A 197 13.45 -1.14 -0.84
N ILE A 198 13.55 -0.75 -2.11
CA ILE A 198 14.76 -0.84 -2.92
C ILE A 198 14.81 0.34 -3.88
N ILE A 199 16.02 0.85 -4.11
CA ILE A 199 16.33 1.86 -5.11
C ILE A 199 17.60 1.41 -5.82
N VAL A 200 17.59 1.44 -7.15
CA VAL A 200 18.72 1.10 -8.01
C VAL A 200 18.78 2.08 -9.17
N ARG A 201 19.98 2.34 -9.66
CA ARG A 201 20.18 3.00 -10.95
C ARG A 201 20.29 1.93 -12.03
N ILE A 202 19.59 2.10 -13.14
CA ILE A 202 19.61 1.20 -14.28
C ILE A 202 20.45 1.84 -15.38
N GLU A 203 21.43 1.08 -15.85
CA GLU A 203 22.17 1.32 -17.08
C GLU A 203 21.84 0.17 -18.04
N GLY A 204 21.34 0.49 -19.24
CA GLY A 204 20.89 -0.50 -20.21
C GLY A 204 22.04 -1.09 -21.02
#